data_AF-A0A814DGX7-F1
#
_entry.id   AF-A0A814DGX7-F1
#
_cell.length_a   1.000
_cell.length_b   1.000
_cell.length_c   1.000
_cell.angle_alpha   90.00
_cell.angle_beta   90.00
_cell.angle_gamma   90.00
#
_symmetry.space_group_name_H-M   'P 1'
#
loop_
_entity.id
_entity.type
_entity.pdbx_description
1 polymer ?
#
loop_
_entity_poly.entity_id
_entity_poly.type
_entity_poly.pdbx_seq_one_letter_code
_entity_poly.pdbx_strand_id
1 'polypeptide(L)'
;TNFNEKRMTDNKSKLLQLWTYISLILMIILCLITIVISSISFRLILHSFERSTITIAADIADILLVIMCLCQIFTSLIVLYANYSYQLNLFIPWIFSTLFLIVFELFHVTYGNIVIYNQLKLNYFLNRLVLFDISFYILKTIIYFLTLVVIISRYKQLVYTLNDDETEIML
;
A
#
# COMPACT_ATOMS: atom_id res chain seq x y z
N THR A 1 2.60 29.11 -31.25
CA THR A 1 3.34 28.06 -30.50
C THR A 1 2.72 27.79 -29.12
N ASN A 2 2.30 28.80 -28.34
CA ASN A 2 1.74 28.63 -26.98
C ASN A 2 0.49 27.75 -26.79
N PHE A 3 -0.39 27.61 -27.78
CA PHE A 3 -1.65 26.86 -27.58
C PHE A 3 -1.46 25.33 -27.57
N ASN A 4 -0.53 24.81 -28.37
CA ASN A 4 -0.24 23.37 -28.42
C ASN A 4 0.55 22.91 -27.19
N GLU A 5 1.44 23.75 -26.65
CA GLU A 5 2.19 23.45 -25.42
C GLU A 5 1.26 23.40 -24.20
N LYS A 6 0.34 24.38 -24.05
CA LYS A 6 -0.67 24.38 -22.98
C LYS A 6 -1.61 23.17 -23.04
N ARG A 7 -2.03 22.77 -24.24
CA ARG A 7 -2.88 21.58 -24.42
C ARG A 7 -2.14 20.28 -24.06
N MET A 8 -0.82 20.22 -24.27
CA MET A 8 0.01 19.05 -23.93
C MET A 8 0.26 18.93 -22.42
N THR A 9 0.46 20.04 -21.70
CA THR A 9 0.59 20.06 -20.24
C THR A 9 -0.71 19.67 -19.55
N ASP A 10 -1.86 20.12 -20.06
CA ASP A 10 -3.18 19.77 -19.53
C ASP A 10 -3.48 18.27 -19.67
N ASN A 11 -3.12 17.67 -20.81
CA ASN A 11 -3.30 16.23 -21.02
C ASN A 11 -2.38 15.39 -20.12
N LYS A 12 -1.12 15.82 -19.90
CA LYS A 12 -0.21 15.15 -18.96
C LYS A 12 -0.76 15.21 -17.53
N SER A 13 -1.33 16.35 -17.13
CA SER A 13 -1.95 16.53 -15.81
C SER A 13 -3.12 15.58 -15.58
N LYS A 14 -4.05 15.50 -16.55
CA LYS A 14 -5.21 14.61 -16.48
C LYS A 14 -4.81 13.13 -16.46
N LEU A 15 -3.79 12.77 -17.24
CA LEU A 15 -3.28 11.40 -17.27
C LEU A 15 -2.68 11.01 -15.91
N LEU A 16 -1.86 11.87 -15.30
CA LEU A 16 -1.27 11.60 -13.99
C LEU A 16 -2.33 11.53 -12.89
N GLN A 17 -3.36 12.37 -12.97
CA GLN A 17 -4.51 12.32 -12.08
C GLN A 17 -5.26 10.98 -12.20
N LEU A 18 -5.49 10.50 -13.43
CA LEU A 18 -6.10 9.19 -13.67
C LEU A 18 -5.26 8.05 -13.10
N TRP A 19 -3.94 8.05 -13.33
CA TRP A 19 -3.03 7.06 -12.75
C TRP A 19 -3.04 7.08 -11.22
N THR A 20 -3.16 8.27 -10.62
CA THR A 20 -3.32 8.42 -9.16
C THR A 20 -4.58 7.71 -8.66
N TYR A 21 -5.72 7.91 -9.33
CA TYR A 21 -6.96 7.22 -8.98
C TYR A 21 -6.86 5.71 -9.11
N ILE A 22 -6.35 5.22 -10.25
CA ILE A 22 -6.20 3.78 -10.51
C ILE A 22 -5.28 3.14 -9.46
N SER A 23 -4.15 3.76 -9.14
CA SER A 23 -3.17 3.21 -8.20
C SER A 23 -3.74 3.14 -6.78
N LEU A 24 -4.48 4.17 -6.33
CA LEU A 24 -5.11 4.17 -5.01
C LEU A 24 -6.22 3.13 -4.89
N ILE A 25 -7.04 2.95 -5.93
CA ILE A 25 -8.07 1.91 -5.97
C ILE A 25 -7.44 0.51 -5.92
N LEU A 26 -6.39 0.29 -6.71
CA LEU A 26 -5.63 -0.97 -6.69
C LEU A 26 -5.07 -1.26 -5.29
N MET A 27 -4.56 -0.23 -4.61
CA MET A 27 -4.03 -0.39 -3.26
C MET A 27 -5.10 -0.78 -2.24
N ILE A 28 -6.30 -0.18 -2.33
CA ILE A 28 -7.46 -0.55 -1.50
C ILE A 28 -7.83 -2.01 -1.72
N ILE A 29 -7.90 -2.45 -2.98
CA ILE A 29 -8.21 -3.85 -3.33
C ILE A 29 -7.16 -4.81 -2.72
N LEU A 30 -5.88 -4.48 -2.82
CA LEU A 30 -4.82 -5.31 -2.24
C LEU A 30 -4.89 -5.39 -0.71
N CYS A 31 -5.22 -4.28 -0.03
CA CYS A 31 -5.47 -4.29 1.40
C CYS A 31 -6.66 -5.20 1.78
N LEU A 32 -7.76 -5.14 1.02
CA LEU A 32 -8.92 -6.00 1.25
C LEU A 32 -8.58 -7.49 1.06
N ILE A 33 -7.83 -7.83 0.00
CA ILE A 33 -7.35 -9.20 -0.23
C ILE A 33 -6.47 -9.66 0.94
N THR A 34 -5.59 -8.80 1.44
CA THR A 34 -4.71 -9.12 2.59
C THR A 34 -5.52 -9.41 3.85
N ILE A 35 -6.56 -8.62 4.12
CA ILE A 35 -7.47 -8.85 5.25
C ILE A 35 -8.14 -10.23 5.14
N VAL A 36 -8.58 -10.60 3.93
CA VAL A 36 -9.20 -11.93 3.69
C VAL A 36 -8.18 -13.06 3.90
N ILE A 37 -6.98 -12.96 3.32
CA ILE A 37 -5.93 -13.98 3.44
C ILE A 37 -5.50 -14.14 4.90
N SER A 38 -5.30 -13.04 5.62
CA SER A 38 -4.94 -13.06 7.04
C SER A 38 -6.05 -13.71 7.89
N SER A 39 -7.32 -13.41 7.62
CA SER A 39 -8.46 -14.03 8.32
C SER A 39 -8.55 -15.55 8.09
N ILE A 40 -8.27 -16.03 6.88
CA ILE A 40 -8.23 -17.46 6.56
C ILE A 40 -7.05 -18.13 7.27
N SER A 41 -5.87 -17.50 7.23
CA SER A 41 -4.65 -18.00 7.86
C SER A 41 -4.81 -18.13 9.39
N PHE A 42 -5.38 -17.10 10.02
CA PHE A 42 -5.73 -17.10 11.45
C PHE A 42 -6.64 -18.28 11.81
N ARG A 43 -7.71 -18.53 11.04
CA ARG A 43 -8.62 -19.67 11.28
C ARG A 43 -7.91 -21.01 11.15
N LEU A 44 -7.03 -21.17 10.17
CA LEU A 44 -6.28 -22.41 9.96
C LEU A 44 -5.33 -22.68 11.12
N ILE A 45 -4.58 -21.67 11.59
CA ILE A 45 -3.65 -21.78 12.72
C ILE A 45 -4.39 -22.15 14.01
N LEU A 46 -5.51 -21.47 14.29
CA LEU A 46 -6.29 -21.67 15.52
C LEU A 46 -6.92 -23.07 15.61
N HIS A 47 -7.17 -23.71 14.45
CA HIS A 47 -7.75 -25.05 14.39
C HIS A 47 -6.70 -26.19 14.35
N SER A 48 -5.42 -25.88 14.12
CA SER A 48 -4.37 -26.88 13.86
C SER A 48 -3.31 -27.02 14.96
N PHE A 49 -3.20 -26.08 15.91
CA PHE A 49 -2.14 -26.12 16.93
C PHE A 49 -2.64 -26.00 18.37
N GLU A 50 -2.08 -26.81 19.28
CA GLU A 50 -2.04 -26.48 20.70
C GLU A 50 -1.30 -25.14 20.86
N ARG A 51 -1.92 -24.18 21.55
CA ARG A 51 -1.39 -22.81 21.68
C ARG A 51 0.03 -22.85 22.26
N SER A 52 1.00 -22.43 21.46
CA SER A 52 2.37 -22.16 21.91
C SER A 52 2.62 -20.64 21.97
N THR A 53 3.68 -20.20 22.64
CA THR A 53 4.07 -18.78 22.67
C THR A 53 4.34 -18.21 21.28
N ILE A 54 4.77 -19.06 20.34
CA ILE A 54 5.09 -18.70 18.96
C ILE A 54 3.81 -18.47 18.14
N THR A 55 2.76 -19.25 18.37
CA THR A 55 1.46 -19.03 17.69
C THR A 55 0.79 -17.73 18.14
N ILE A 56 0.95 -17.33 19.41
CA ILE A 56 0.40 -16.06 19.93
C ILE A 56 1.07 -14.85 19.27
N ALA A 57 2.39 -14.90 19.07
CA ALA A 57 3.12 -13.80 18.41
C ALA A 57 2.72 -13.65 16.92
N ALA A 58 2.46 -14.77 16.23
CA ALA A 58 1.94 -14.77 14.86
C ALA A 58 0.52 -14.16 14.80
N ASP A 59 -0.36 -14.54 15.73
CA ASP A 59 -1.72 -13.97 15.83
C ASP A 59 -1.69 -12.44 16.03
N ILE A 60 -0.78 -11.94 16.88
CA ILE A 60 -0.62 -10.50 17.10
C ILE A 60 -0.12 -9.81 15.83
N ALA A 61 0.84 -10.40 15.12
CA ALA A 61 1.37 -9.84 13.87
C ALA A 61 0.29 -9.75 12.78
N ASP A 62 -0.59 -10.75 12.69
CA ASP A 62 -1.71 -10.77 11.76
C ASP A 62 -2.77 -9.72 12.10
N ILE A 63 -3.12 -9.56 13.38
CA ILE A 63 -4.04 -8.50 13.83
C ILE A 63 -3.46 -7.12 13.51
N LEU A 64 -2.18 -6.90 13.78
CA LEU A 64 -1.49 -5.65 13.44
C LEU A 64 -1.51 -5.39 11.93
N LEU A 65 -1.28 -6.42 11.11
CA LEU A 65 -1.36 -6.32 9.66
C LEU A 65 -2.75 -5.91 9.18
N VAL A 66 -3.81 -6.47 9.76
CA VAL A 66 -5.21 -6.11 9.46
C VAL A 66 -5.49 -4.65 9.82
N ILE A 67 -5.07 -4.21 11.02
CA ILE A 67 -5.22 -2.81 11.45
C ILE A 67 -4.50 -1.87 10.49
N MET A 68 -3.26 -2.20 10.11
CA MET A 68 -2.48 -1.39 9.19
C MET A 68 -3.10 -1.34 7.79
N CYS A 69 -3.67 -2.44 7.29
CA CYS A 69 -4.45 -2.45 6.05
C CYS A 69 -5.67 -1.54 6.13
N LEU A 70 -6.41 -1.53 7.24
CA LEU A 70 -7.55 -0.64 7.44
C LEU A 70 -7.12 0.84 7.48
N CYS A 71 -6.05 1.15 8.19
CA CYS A 71 -5.44 2.49 8.18
C CYS A 71 -5.06 2.91 6.77
N GLN A 72 -4.47 2.01 5.98
CA GLN A 72 -4.06 2.28 4.62
C GLN A 72 -5.25 2.51 3.68
N ILE A 73 -6.35 1.76 3.83
CA ILE A 73 -7.59 2.01 3.10
C ILE A 73 -8.10 3.42 3.43
N PHE A 74 -8.17 3.76 4.72
CA PHE A 74 -8.65 5.06 5.17
C PHE A 74 -7.79 6.22 4.63
N THR A 75 -6.47 6.14 4.76
CA THR A 75 -5.56 7.18 4.23
C THR A 75 -5.63 7.26 2.70
N SER A 76 -5.85 6.15 2.00
CA SER A 76 -6.01 6.15 0.54
C SER A 76 -7.28 6.87 0.11
N LEU A 77 -8.39 6.70 0.84
CA LEU A 77 -9.61 7.48 0.63
C LEU A 77 -9.39 8.97 0.88
N ILE A 78 -8.60 9.33 1.89
CA ILE A 78 -8.20 10.72 2.15
C ILE A 78 -7.41 11.29 0.96
N VAL A 79 -6.46 10.55 0.38
CA VAL A 79 -5.71 11.03 -0.78
C VAL A 79 -6.57 11.12 -2.03
N LEU A 80 -7.51 10.20 -2.23
CA LEU A 80 -8.50 10.30 -3.30
C LEU A 80 -9.30 11.61 -3.19
N TYR A 81 -9.75 11.95 -1.97
CA TYR A 81 -10.41 13.22 -1.68
C TYR A 81 -9.46 14.42 -1.90
N ALA A 82 -8.23 14.34 -1.40
CA ALA A 82 -7.21 15.39 -1.54
C ALA A 82 -6.89 15.71 -3.00
N ASN A 83 -6.83 14.69 -3.85
CA ASN A 83 -6.59 14.83 -5.28
C ASN A 83 -7.79 15.47 -6.00
N TYR A 84 -9.00 15.31 -5.45
CA TYR A 84 -10.21 15.99 -5.94
C TYR A 84 -10.30 17.44 -5.45
N SER A 85 -9.96 17.70 -4.19
CA SER A 85 -10.05 19.01 -3.54
C SER A 85 -8.78 19.86 -3.65
N TYR A 86 -7.74 19.38 -4.34
CA TYR A 86 -6.44 20.03 -4.50
C TYR A 86 -5.72 20.38 -3.18
N GLN A 87 -5.97 19.60 -2.11
CA GLN A 87 -5.38 19.83 -0.79
C GLN A 87 -4.06 19.06 -0.61
N LEU A 88 -2.93 19.75 -0.80
CA LEU A 88 -1.57 19.15 -0.71
C LEU A 88 -1.26 18.49 0.64
N ASN A 89 -1.73 19.05 1.75
CA ASN A 89 -1.37 18.60 3.10
C ASN A 89 -1.81 17.17 3.40
N LEU A 90 -2.83 16.68 2.70
CA LEU A 90 -3.40 15.36 2.89
C LEU A 90 -2.59 14.23 2.22
N PHE A 91 -1.64 14.56 1.34
CA PHE A 91 -0.76 13.58 0.69
C PHE A 91 0.35 13.08 1.63
N ILE A 92 0.82 13.92 2.54
CA ILE A 92 1.96 13.62 3.42
C ILE A 92 1.66 12.46 4.39
N PRO A 93 0.52 12.45 5.13
CA PRO A 93 0.20 11.34 6.03
C PRO A 93 0.14 9.98 5.32
N TRP A 94 -0.33 9.96 4.07
CA TRP A 94 -0.40 8.74 3.27
C TRP A 94 0.98 8.21 2.88
N ILE A 95 1.92 9.09 2.53
CA ILE A 95 3.31 8.69 2.21
C ILE A 95 3.94 7.99 3.42
N PHE A 96 3.81 8.58 4.62
CA PHE A 96 4.34 7.97 5.84
C PHE A 96 3.64 6.65 6.19
N SER A 97 2.31 6.61 6.09
CA SER A 97 1.51 5.39 6.29
C SER A 97 1.97 4.25 5.37
N THR A 98 2.19 4.55 4.09
CA THR A 98 2.63 3.58 3.07
C THR A 98 4.05 3.08 3.35
N LEU A 99 4.97 3.97 3.70
CA LEU A 99 6.35 3.59 4.06
C LEU A 99 6.39 2.68 5.28
N PHE A 100 5.62 3.00 6.31
CA PHE A 100 5.51 2.18 7.52
C PHE A 100 4.92 0.79 7.20
N LEU A 101 3.91 0.74 6.34
CA LEU A 101 3.31 -0.52 5.88
C LEU A 101 4.30 -1.40 5.13
N ILE A 102 5.09 -0.84 4.21
CA ILE A 102 6.13 -1.59 3.49
C ILE A 102 7.14 -2.20 4.45
N VAL A 103 7.63 -1.41 5.43
CA VAL A 103 8.60 -1.91 6.42
C VAL A 103 7.99 -3.03 7.27
N PHE A 104 6.74 -2.87 7.70
CA PHE A 104 6.06 -3.88 8.50
C PHE A 104 5.80 -5.17 7.71
N GLU A 105 5.42 -5.09 6.44
CA GLU A 105 5.23 -6.27 5.59
C GLU A 105 6.55 -7.03 5.37
N LEU A 106 7.66 -6.33 5.16
CA LEU A 106 8.98 -6.97 5.09
C LEU A 106 9.34 -7.67 6.40
N PHE A 107 9.02 -7.06 7.54
CA PHE A 107 9.19 -7.68 8.85
C PHE A 107 8.29 -8.92 9.02
N HIS A 108 7.01 -8.84 8.64
CA HIS A 108 6.06 -9.95 8.73
C HIS A 108 6.51 -11.14 7.87
N VAL A 109 6.91 -10.89 6.62
CA VAL A 109 7.43 -11.94 5.72
C VAL A 109 8.70 -12.57 6.28
N THR A 110 9.65 -11.78 6.77
CA THR A 110 10.92 -12.33 7.32
C THR A 110 10.68 -13.12 8.60
N TYR A 111 9.85 -12.61 9.51
CA TYR A 111 9.48 -13.29 10.75
C TYR A 111 8.71 -14.58 10.50
N GLY A 112 7.67 -14.51 9.66
CA GLY A 112 6.86 -15.66 9.27
C GLY A 112 7.72 -16.75 8.64
N ASN A 113 8.64 -16.38 7.75
CA ASN A 113 9.55 -17.32 7.11
C ASN A 113 10.49 -18.02 8.12
N ILE A 114 11.10 -17.27 9.05
CA ILE A 114 12.01 -17.83 10.07
C ILE A 114 11.27 -18.78 11.02
N VAL A 115 10.07 -18.40 11.47
CA VAL A 115 9.26 -19.21 12.38
C VAL A 115 8.78 -20.49 11.69
N ILE A 116 8.29 -20.36 10.46
CA ILE A 116 7.77 -21.48 9.66
C ILE A 116 8.90 -22.46 9.28
N TYR A 117 10.06 -21.97 8.82
CA TYR A 117 11.19 -22.83 8.47
C TYR A 117 11.75 -23.61 9.66
N ASN A 118 11.80 -22.97 10.84
CA ASN A 118 12.38 -23.60 12.03
C ASN A 118 11.42 -24.56 12.73
N GLN A 119 10.10 -24.36 12.62
CA GLN A 119 9.12 -25.20 13.31
C GLN A 119 8.51 -26.30 12.44
N LEU A 120 8.34 -26.05 11.15
CA LEU A 120 7.66 -26.98 10.28
C LEU A 120 8.70 -27.73 9.43
N LYS A 121 8.99 -28.98 9.81
CA LYS A 121 9.45 -30.01 8.85
C LYS A 121 8.32 -30.24 7.85
N LEU A 122 8.19 -29.38 6.84
CA LEU A 122 6.93 -29.17 6.12
C LEU A 122 6.53 -30.31 5.19
N ASN A 123 5.30 -30.79 5.38
CA ASN A 123 4.49 -31.43 4.36
C ASN A 123 4.45 -30.58 3.07
N TYR A 124 4.55 -31.23 1.91
CA TYR A 124 4.62 -30.60 0.58
C TYR A 124 3.54 -29.54 0.31
N PHE A 125 2.30 -29.76 0.80
CA PHE A 125 1.18 -28.84 0.62
C PHE A 125 1.37 -27.51 1.37
N LEU A 126 1.79 -27.56 2.63
CA LEU A 126 2.03 -26.36 3.44
C LEU A 126 3.23 -25.56 2.90
N ASN A 127 4.27 -26.23 2.40
CA ASN A 127 5.41 -25.54 1.78
C ASN A 127 4.99 -24.72 0.54
N ARG A 128 4.07 -25.24 -0.30
CA ARG A 128 3.53 -24.48 -1.44
C ARG A 128 2.70 -23.26 -1.03
N LEU A 129 1.93 -23.38 0.05
CA LEU A 129 1.09 -22.28 0.55
C LEU A 129 1.95 -21.12 1.09
N VAL A 130 3.04 -21.45 1.78
CA VAL A 130 4.02 -20.46 2.27
C VAL A 130 4.75 -19.76 1.13
N LEU A 131 5.17 -20.50 0.10
CA LEU A 131 5.80 -19.91 -1.09
C LEU A 131 4.86 -18.97 -1.86
N PHE A 132 3.57 -19.33 -1.93
CA PHE A 132 2.55 -18.45 -2.50
C PHE A 132 2.40 -17.16 -1.70
N ASP A 133 2.36 -17.26 -0.37
CA ASP A 133 2.21 -16.11 0.53
C ASP A 133 3.38 -15.12 0.39
N ILE A 134 4.62 -15.62 0.40
CA ILE A 134 5.83 -14.80 0.17
C ILE A 134 5.77 -14.10 -1.20
N SER A 135 5.39 -14.84 -2.24
CA SER A 135 5.30 -14.28 -3.60
C SER A 135 4.24 -13.18 -3.70
N PHE A 136 3.12 -13.35 -2.99
CA PHE A 136 2.05 -12.37 -2.90
C PHE A 136 2.52 -11.07 -2.22
N TYR A 137 3.21 -11.17 -1.08
CA TYR A 137 3.74 -9.99 -0.38
C TYR A 137 4.83 -9.25 -1.17
N ILE A 138 5.70 -9.96 -1.90
CA ILE A 138 6.69 -9.32 -2.78
C ILE A 138 5.99 -8.52 -3.89
N LEU A 139 5.02 -9.14 -4.57
CA LEU A 139 4.24 -8.46 -5.61
C LEU A 139 3.51 -7.23 -5.05
N LYS A 140 2.91 -7.37 -3.87
CA LYS A 140 2.23 -6.28 -3.17
C LYS A 140 3.17 -5.13 -2.84
N THR A 141 4.37 -5.43 -2.33
CA THR A 141 5.41 -4.43 -2.04
C THR A 141 5.83 -3.66 -3.30
N ILE A 142 5.97 -4.34 -4.44
CA ILE A 142 6.28 -3.70 -5.74
C ILE A 142 5.16 -2.73 -6.13
N ILE A 143 3.90 -3.16 -6.00
CA ILE A 143 2.74 -2.31 -6.33
C ILE A 143 2.69 -1.08 -5.41
N TYR A 144 2.98 -1.24 -4.12
CA TYR A 144 3.06 -0.13 -3.18
C TYR A 144 4.15 0.87 -3.55
N PHE A 145 5.33 0.38 -3.93
CA PHE A 145 6.42 1.25 -4.40
C PHE A 145 6.05 2.02 -5.67
N LEU A 146 5.44 1.36 -6.66
CA LEU A 146 4.96 2.03 -7.88
C LEU A 146 3.89 3.09 -7.58
N THR A 147 2.94 2.76 -6.69
CA THR A 147 1.89 3.68 -6.25
C THR A 147 2.51 4.90 -5.56
N LEU A 148 3.50 4.69 -4.69
CA LEU A 148 4.23 5.77 -4.02
C LEU A 148 4.88 6.74 -5.02
N VAL A 149 5.52 6.22 -6.07
CA VAL A 149 6.13 7.05 -7.14
C VAL A 149 5.06 7.88 -7.86
N VAL A 150 3.90 7.30 -8.18
CA VAL A 150 2.78 8.03 -8.81
C VAL A 150 2.28 9.16 -7.91
N ILE A 151 2.08 8.88 -6.62
CA ILE A 151 1.60 9.88 -5.65
C ILE A 151 2.61 11.01 -5.44
N ILE A 152 3.90 10.71 -5.31
CA ILE A 152 4.94 11.74 -5.20
C ILE A 152 4.99 12.59 -6.47
N SER A 153 4.85 11.97 -7.64
CA SER A 153 4.81 12.70 -8.91
C SER A 153 3.62 13.65 -8.97
N ARG A 154 2.44 13.20 -8.53
CA ARG A 154 1.24 14.04 -8.46
C ARG A 154 1.38 15.17 -7.45
N TYR A 155 1.94 14.88 -6.27
CA TYR A 155 2.21 15.89 -5.26
C TYR A 155 3.13 17.00 -5.80
N LYS A 156 4.26 16.63 -6.42
CA LYS A 156 5.17 17.60 -7.05
C LYS A 156 4.46 18.44 -8.11
N GLN A 157 3.66 17.80 -8.96
CA GLN A 157 2.92 18.50 -10.00
C GLN A 157 1.96 19.55 -9.42
N LEU A 158 1.21 19.20 -8.38
CA LEU A 158 0.27 20.10 -7.72
C LEU A 158 0.98 21.30 -7.06
N VAL A 159 2.15 21.08 -6.46
CA VAL A 159 2.98 22.15 -5.90
C VAL A 159 3.43 23.12 -6.99
N TYR A 160 3.89 22.62 -8.15
CA TYR A 160 4.29 23.50 -9.26
C TYR A 160 3.12 24.35 -9.77
N THR A 161 1.93 23.76 -9.95
CA THR A 161 0.77 24.50 -10.43
C THR A 161 0.36 25.62 -9.46
N LEU A 162 0.38 25.37 -8.16
CA LEU A 162 0.04 26.40 -7.17
C LEU A 162 1.07 27.54 -7.15
N ASN A 163 2.36 27.23 -7.30
CA ASN A 163 3.39 28.26 -7.35
C ASN A 163 3.30 29.10 -8.63
N ASP A 164 3.02 28.48 -9.79
CA ASP A 164 2.86 29.21 -11.06
C ASP A 164 1.69 30.20 -10.98
N ASP A 165 0.54 29.79 -10.41
CA ASP A 165 -0.65 30.63 -10.22
C ASP A 165 -0.37 31.84 -9.28
N GLU A 166 0.45 31.67 -8.22
CA GLU A 166 0.86 32.79 -7.35
C GLU A 166 1.74 33.82 -8.10
N THR A 167 2.61 33.36 -9.01
CA THR A 167 3.44 34.26 -9.82
C THR A 167 2.65 35.07 -10.84
N GLU A 168 1.58 34.52 -11.43
CA GLU A 168 0.72 35.24 -12.38
C GLU A 168 -0.10 36.35 -11.71
N ILE A 169 -0.41 36.25 -10.41
CA ILE A 169 -1.20 37.26 -9.67
C ILE A 169 -0.34 38.47 -9.25
N MET A 170 0.99 38.32 -9.23
CA MET A 170 1.93 39.38 -8.84
C MET A 170 2.44 40.26 -10.00
N LEU A 171 2.08 39.95 -11.24
CA LEU A 171 2.44 40.68 -12.46
C LEU A 171 1.26 41.51 -13.00
#